data_AF-A0A1I8EZW3-F1
#
_entry.id   AF-A0A1I8EZW3-F1
#
_cell.length_a   1.000
_cell.length_b   1.000
_cell.length_c   1.000
_cell.angle_alpha   90.00
_cell.angle_beta   90.00
_cell.angle_gamma   90.00
#
_symmetry.space_group_name_H-M   'P 1'
#
loop_
_entity.id
_entity.type
_entity.pdbx_description
1 polymer ?
#
loop_
_entity_poly.entity_id
_entity_poly.type
_entity_poly.pdbx_seq_one_letter_code
_entity_poly.pdbx_strand_id
1 'polypeptide(L)'
;MSSEFRIDSFIVDKILNPGYRSVRNVEEVNIRFINNSNDTVDLYWIDFRGNLVYYLKLGSRKVVKLTTFIGHYWIARFIRNGAAAQFLPGRTEVFAITRHLPHTAIVFITQKVPTLFEAAVEHIGELFYKQQYALYWLPVPELVKFDIYFYIRRKRIYQEALNFLSTSRNLLRPNHNNVRLQEPLEDDGAERREVENQVENIEED
;
A
#
# COMPACT_ATOMS: atom_id res chain seq x y z
N MET A 1 -6.90 -30.10 2.81
CA MET A 1 -7.01 -28.64 2.58
C MET A 1 -7.94 -28.40 1.40
N SER A 2 -9.01 -27.61 1.57
CA SER A 2 -9.98 -27.34 0.50
C SER A 2 -9.37 -26.45 -0.60
N SER A 3 -9.89 -26.53 -1.83
CA SER A 3 -9.49 -25.71 -2.98
C SER A 3 -9.67 -24.21 -2.73
N GLU A 4 -10.75 -23.84 -2.04
CA GLU A 4 -11.09 -22.46 -1.69
C GLU A 4 -10.01 -21.81 -0.80
N PHE A 5 -9.50 -22.53 0.21
CA PHE A 5 -8.42 -22.04 1.06
C PHE A 5 -7.13 -21.73 0.28
N ARG A 6 -6.83 -22.52 -0.76
CA ARG A 6 -5.66 -22.26 -1.63
C ARG A 6 -5.84 -21.00 -2.45
N ILE A 7 -7.04 -20.77 -2.99
CA ILE A 7 -7.37 -19.55 -3.75
C ILE A 7 -7.28 -18.32 -2.85
N ASP A 8 -7.82 -18.41 -1.63
CA ASP A 8 -7.76 -17.30 -0.67
C ASP A 8 -6.34 -16.97 -0.29
N SER A 9 -5.53 -17.98 0.03
CA SER A 9 -4.11 -17.79 0.35
C SER A 9 -3.36 -17.13 -0.81
N PHE A 10 -3.60 -17.58 -2.04
CA PHE A 10 -3.02 -16.97 -3.24
C PHE A 10 -3.45 -15.51 -3.43
N ILE A 11 -4.74 -15.21 -3.25
CA ILE A 11 -5.27 -13.84 -3.37
C ILE A 11 -4.67 -12.94 -2.27
N VAL A 12 -4.63 -13.43 -1.03
CA VAL A 12 -4.05 -12.71 0.11
C VAL A 12 -2.58 -12.41 -0.15
N ASP A 13 -1.80 -13.39 -0.61
CA ASP A 13 -0.39 -13.18 -0.97
C ASP A 13 -0.26 -12.12 -2.08
N LYS A 14 -1.07 -12.19 -3.15
CA LYS A 14 -1.06 -11.18 -4.21
C LYS A 14 -1.46 -9.77 -3.76
N ILE A 15 -2.32 -9.66 -2.74
CA ILE A 15 -2.74 -8.37 -2.19
C ILE A 15 -1.67 -7.82 -1.24
N LEU A 16 -1.16 -8.65 -0.33
CA LEU A 16 -0.36 -8.21 0.81
C LEU A 16 1.15 -8.30 0.58
N ASN A 17 1.59 -9.08 -0.41
CA ASN A 17 2.99 -9.30 -0.71
C ASN A 17 3.30 -8.95 -2.17
N PRO A 18 3.55 -7.65 -2.47
CA PRO A 18 3.83 -7.21 -3.84
C PRO A 18 5.20 -7.66 -4.35
N GLY A 19 6.04 -8.31 -3.54
CA GLY A 19 7.38 -8.76 -3.94
C GLY A 19 8.46 -7.68 -3.95
N TYR A 20 8.19 -6.52 -3.33
CA TYR A 20 9.15 -5.42 -3.17
C TYR A 20 9.45 -5.19 -1.69
N ARG A 21 10.57 -4.54 -1.40
CA ARG A 21 10.94 -4.08 -0.06
C ARG A 21 11.65 -2.74 -0.16
N SER A 22 11.34 -1.82 0.75
CA SER A 22 12.04 -0.54 0.82
C SER A 22 13.49 -0.74 1.25
N VAL A 23 14.34 0.22 0.86
CA VAL A 23 15.73 0.31 1.29
C VAL A 23 15.84 1.48 2.27
N ARG A 24 16.58 1.29 3.36
CA ARG A 24 16.88 2.38 4.30
C ARG A 24 17.75 3.41 3.61
N ASN A 25 17.35 4.67 3.68
CA ASN A 25 18.11 5.80 3.18
C ASN A 25 17.70 7.05 3.95
N VAL A 26 18.62 7.99 4.11
CA VAL A 26 18.43 9.26 4.82
C VAL A 26 18.09 10.41 3.85
N GLU A 27 18.24 10.20 2.54
CA GLU A 27 17.96 11.20 1.53
C GLU A 27 16.45 11.37 1.32
N GLU A 28 15.93 12.52 1.75
CA GLU A 28 14.52 12.88 1.69
C GLU A 28 14.09 13.38 0.31
N VAL A 29 12.85 13.04 -0.06
CA VAL A 29 12.15 13.51 -1.26
C VAL A 29 10.74 13.90 -0.89
N ASN A 30 10.32 15.10 -1.33
CA ASN A 30 8.92 15.51 -1.22
C ASN A 30 8.15 14.97 -2.42
N ILE A 31 7.03 14.31 -2.15
CA ILE A 31 6.18 13.73 -3.17
C ILE A 31 4.73 14.18 -3.03
N ARG A 32 4.09 14.38 -4.18
CA ARG A 32 2.67 14.67 -4.30
C ARG A 32 1.98 13.51 -5.02
N PHE A 33 1.26 12.69 -4.26
CA PHE A 33 0.37 11.70 -4.84
C PHE A 33 -0.97 12.34 -5.15
N ILE A 34 -1.37 12.27 -6.41
CA ILE A 34 -2.65 12.77 -6.90
C ILE A 34 -3.49 11.57 -7.29
N ASN A 35 -4.60 11.34 -6.60
CA ASN A 35 -5.56 10.33 -7.03
C ASN A 35 -6.34 10.84 -8.24
N ASN A 36 -5.88 10.47 -9.43
CA ASN A 36 -6.47 10.84 -10.71
C ASN A 36 -7.46 9.77 -11.23
N SER A 37 -7.91 8.86 -10.37
CA SER A 37 -9.01 7.94 -10.66
C SER A 37 -10.36 8.54 -10.22
N ASN A 38 -11.45 7.84 -10.54
CA ASN A 38 -12.78 8.15 -10.02
C ASN A 38 -13.10 7.48 -8.68
N ASP A 39 -12.16 6.68 -8.14
CA ASP A 39 -12.37 5.88 -6.94
C ASP A 39 -11.52 6.36 -5.78
N THR A 40 -11.85 5.88 -4.58
CA THR A 40 -10.98 6.09 -3.42
C THR A 40 -9.95 4.97 -3.35
N VAL A 41 -8.71 5.34 -3.03
CA VAL A 41 -7.61 4.39 -2.85
C VAL A 41 -7.13 4.39 -1.41
N ASP A 42 -6.67 3.24 -0.94
CA ASP A 42 -5.76 3.15 0.20
C ASP A 42 -4.32 3.24 -0.32
N LEU A 43 -3.53 4.12 0.27
CA LEU A 43 -2.10 4.28 -0.02
C LEU A 43 -1.28 3.57 1.06
N TYR A 44 -0.35 2.73 0.63
CA TYR A 44 0.54 1.94 1.48
C TYR A 44 1.99 2.21 1.16
N TRP A 45 2.80 2.30 2.20
CA TRP A 45 4.25 2.15 2.12
C TRP A 45 4.60 0.66 2.26
N ILE A 46 5.55 0.17 1.48
CA ILE A 46 6.07 -1.18 1.61
C ILE A 46 7.29 -1.10 2.53
N ASP A 47 7.24 -1.68 3.72
CA ASP A 47 8.33 -1.57 4.69
C ASP A 47 9.63 -2.29 4.25
N PHE A 48 10.65 -2.23 5.10
CA PHE A 48 11.95 -2.87 4.83
C PHE A 48 11.89 -4.41 4.80
N ARG A 49 10.82 -5.00 5.34
CA ARG A 49 10.55 -6.45 5.35
C ARG A 49 9.60 -6.87 4.23
N GLY A 50 9.08 -5.93 3.45
CA GLY A 50 8.12 -6.18 2.37
C GLY A 50 6.65 -6.16 2.78
N ASN A 51 6.33 -5.78 4.03
CA ASN A 51 4.95 -5.70 4.50
C ASN A 51 4.30 -4.39 4.06
N LEU A 52 2.98 -4.43 3.81
CA LEU A 52 2.20 -3.23 3.56
C LEU A 52 1.90 -2.48 4.87
N VAL A 53 2.45 -1.28 5.00
CA VAL A 53 2.13 -0.33 6.06
C VAL A 53 1.13 0.67 5.52
N TYR A 54 -0.10 0.62 6.05
CA TYR A 54 -1.15 1.57 5.67
C TYR A 54 -0.74 2.99 6.04
N TYR A 55 -0.81 3.89 5.07
CA TYR A 55 -0.47 5.30 5.28
C TYR A 55 -1.74 6.15 5.40
N LEU A 56 -2.58 6.16 4.36
CA LEU A 56 -3.84 6.91 4.38
C LEU A 56 -4.83 6.43 3.32
N LYS A 57 -6.05 6.91 3.45
CA LYS A 57 -7.12 6.80 2.46
C LYS A 57 -7.19 8.09 1.64
N LEU A 58 -7.00 7.99 0.33
CA LEU A 58 -6.98 9.12 -0.59
C LEU A 58 -8.22 9.12 -1.49
N GLY A 59 -9.12 10.08 -1.24
CA GLY A 59 -10.34 10.25 -2.02
C GLY A 59 -10.10 10.52 -3.51
N SER A 60 -11.14 10.28 -4.32
CA SER A 60 -11.13 10.60 -5.75
C SER A 60 -10.76 12.08 -5.97
N ARG A 61 -9.88 12.33 -6.95
CA ARG A 61 -9.36 13.67 -7.31
C ARG A 61 -8.65 14.42 -6.17
N LYS A 62 -8.34 13.75 -5.05
CA LYS A 62 -7.62 14.35 -3.93
C LYS A 62 -6.11 14.21 -4.07
N VAL A 63 -5.40 15.08 -3.36
CA VAL A 63 -3.94 15.15 -3.35
C VAL A 63 -3.46 14.99 -1.92
N VAL A 64 -2.40 14.21 -1.74
CA VAL A 64 -1.60 14.21 -0.51
C VAL A 64 -0.17 14.62 -0.84
N LYS A 65 0.39 15.49 -0.01
CA LYS A 65 1.81 15.83 0.00
C LYS A 65 2.45 15.12 1.19
N LEU A 66 3.56 14.45 0.99
CA LEU A 66 4.33 13.81 2.06
C LEU A 66 5.82 13.83 1.73
N THR A 67 6.64 13.69 2.76
CA THR A 67 8.09 13.50 2.64
C THR A 67 8.40 12.02 2.85
N THR A 68 9.22 11.45 1.96
CA THR A 68 9.63 10.05 1.97
C THR A 68 11.12 9.95 1.62
N PHE A 69 11.69 8.76 1.54
CA PHE A 69 13.13 8.59 1.28
C PHE A 69 13.39 7.86 -0.03
N ILE A 70 14.54 8.14 -0.63
CA ILE A 70 15.06 7.38 -1.77
C ILE A 70 15.11 5.89 -1.42
N GLY A 71 14.62 5.03 -2.32
CA GLY A 71 14.56 3.58 -2.12
C GLY A 71 13.28 3.09 -1.44
N HIS A 72 12.36 3.98 -1.07
CA HIS A 72 11.03 3.58 -0.60
C HIS A 72 10.14 3.11 -1.75
N TYR A 73 9.28 2.12 -1.48
CA TYR A 73 8.27 1.66 -2.43
C TYR A 73 6.86 1.93 -1.90
N TRP A 74 5.98 2.31 -2.82
CA TRP A 74 4.59 2.67 -2.53
C TRP A 74 3.64 1.89 -3.43
N ILE A 75 2.51 1.48 -2.88
CA ILE A 75 1.41 0.86 -3.63
C ILE A 75 0.09 1.52 -3.25
N ALA A 76 -0.77 1.74 -4.24
CA ALA A 76 -2.11 2.24 -4.03
C ALA A 76 -3.11 1.16 -4.45
N ARG A 77 -4.14 0.90 -3.64
CA ARG A 77 -5.18 -0.10 -3.94
C ARG A 77 -6.56 0.52 -3.89
N PHE A 78 -7.41 0.19 -4.86
CA PHE A 78 -8.78 0.67 -4.91
C PHE A 78 -9.62 0.01 -3.82
N ILE A 79 -10.26 0.83 -2.98
CA ILE A 79 -11.08 0.34 -1.86
C ILE A 79 -12.24 -0.54 -2.36
N ARG A 80 -12.77 -0.24 -3.55
CA ARG A 80 -13.93 -0.96 -4.08
C ARG A 80 -13.69 -2.47 -4.22
N ASN A 81 -12.48 -2.90 -4.60
CA ASN A 81 -12.21 -4.27 -5.03
C ASN A 81 -10.78 -4.78 -4.76
N GLY A 82 -9.92 -3.99 -4.12
CA GLY A 82 -8.54 -4.35 -3.77
C GLY A 82 -7.55 -4.37 -4.94
N ALA A 83 -7.98 -4.01 -6.16
CA ALA A 83 -7.09 -3.95 -7.32
C ALA A 83 -6.00 -2.89 -7.11
N ALA A 84 -4.79 -3.19 -7.57
CA ALA A 84 -3.70 -2.21 -7.57
C ALA A 84 -3.97 -1.10 -8.59
N ALA A 85 -3.67 0.13 -8.21
CA ALA A 85 -3.67 1.27 -9.10
C ALA A 85 -2.32 1.40 -9.81
N GLN A 86 -2.29 2.12 -10.93
CA GLN A 86 -1.07 2.42 -11.66
C GLN A 86 -0.55 3.82 -11.33
N PHE A 87 0.76 3.96 -11.19
CA PHE A 87 1.44 5.22 -11.00
C PHE A 87 2.01 5.75 -12.32
N LEU A 88 1.64 6.97 -12.70
CA LEU A 88 2.23 7.66 -13.86
C LEU A 88 3.44 8.50 -13.45
N PRO A 89 4.45 8.63 -14.34
CA PRO A 89 4.43 8.24 -15.76
C PRO A 89 4.70 6.75 -16.05
N GLY A 90 5.25 5.98 -15.10
CA GLY A 90 5.75 4.62 -15.34
C GLY A 90 4.70 3.55 -15.67
N ARG A 91 3.40 3.80 -15.40
CA ARG A 91 2.29 2.83 -15.50
C ARG A 91 2.54 1.54 -14.70
N THR A 92 3.27 1.66 -13.59
CA THR A 92 3.60 0.53 -12.70
C THR A 92 2.62 0.47 -11.53
N GLU A 93 2.36 -0.74 -11.02
CA GLU A 93 1.51 -0.92 -9.83
C GLU A 93 2.22 -0.57 -8.52
N VAL A 94 3.56 -0.57 -8.55
CA VAL A 94 4.42 -0.17 -7.44
C VAL A 94 5.26 1.01 -7.89
N PHE A 95 5.30 2.05 -7.06
CA PHE A 95 6.10 3.25 -7.30
C PHE A 95 7.34 3.23 -6.42
N ALA A 96 8.52 3.29 -7.04
CA ALA A 96 9.80 3.37 -6.36
C ALA A 96 10.29 4.83 -6.31
N ILE A 97 10.71 5.28 -5.13
CA ILE A 97 11.39 6.56 -4.99
C ILE A 97 12.84 6.37 -5.46
N THR A 98 13.24 7.03 -6.54
CA THR A 98 14.60 6.92 -7.12
C THR A 98 15.31 8.27 -7.12
N ARG A 99 16.65 8.25 -7.15
CA ARG A 99 17.50 9.47 -7.13
C ARG A 99 17.24 10.41 -8.31
N HIS A 100 16.67 9.91 -9.40
CA HIS A 100 16.33 10.72 -10.57
C HIS A 100 15.05 11.55 -10.40
N LEU A 101 14.30 11.33 -9.32
CA LEU A 101 13.14 12.16 -9.03
C LEU A 101 13.61 13.54 -8.52
N PRO A 102 13.00 14.63 -9.01
CA PRO A 102 13.27 15.95 -8.42
C PRO A 102 12.84 15.95 -6.96
N HIS A 103 13.46 16.82 -6.15
CA HIS A 103 13.14 17.03 -4.73
C HIS A 103 11.63 17.29 -4.47
N THR A 104 10.85 17.63 -5.51
CA THR A 104 9.39 17.64 -5.49
C THR A 104 8.82 16.84 -6.68
N ALA A 105 8.52 15.57 -6.48
CA ALA A 105 7.90 14.72 -7.50
C ALA A 105 6.37 14.83 -7.48
N ILE A 106 5.73 14.79 -8.65
CA ILE A 106 4.27 14.64 -8.79
C ILE A 106 4.00 13.28 -9.40
N VAL A 107 3.15 12.50 -8.75
CA VAL A 107 2.83 11.14 -9.18
C VAL A 107 1.32 10.98 -9.22
N PHE A 108 0.79 10.57 -10.38
CA PHE A 108 -0.63 10.34 -10.55
C PHE A 108 -0.96 8.88 -10.30
N ILE A 109 -1.91 8.63 -9.41
CA ILE A 109 -2.53 7.32 -9.19
C ILE A 109 -3.72 7.23 -10.15
N THR A 110 -3.72 6.20 -10.99
CA THR A 110 -4.69 6.02 -12.06
C THR A 110 -5.22 4.58 -12.08
N GLN A 111 -6.41 4.40 -12.64
CA GLN A 111 -6.90 3.06 -12.94
C GLN A 111 -6.21 2.54 -14.20
N LYS A 112 -5.75 1.28 -14.18
CA LYS A 112 -5.36 0.57 -15.40
C LYS A 112 -6.54 0.58 -16.36
N VAL A 113 -6.33 0.94 -17.62
CA VAL A 113 -7.36 0.78 -18.65
C VAL A 113 -7.64 -0.73 -18.81
N PRO A 114 -8.82 -1.23 -18.39
CA PRO A 114 -9.10 -2.64 -18.48
C PRO A 114 -9.34 -3.03 -19.94
N THR A 115 -9.01 -4.27 -20.28
CA THR A 115 -9.56 -4.89 -21.50
C THR A 115 -11.08 -4.99 -21.39
N LEU A 116 -11.77 -5.14 -22.53
CA LEU A 116 -13.23 -5.34 -22.52
C LEU A 116 -13.63 -6.55 -21.66
N PHE A 117 -12.83 -7.62 -21.73
CA PHE A 117 -13.04 -8.82 -20.92
C PHE A 117 -12.89 -8.54 -19.42
N GLU A 118 -11.79 -7.89 -19.00
CA GLU A 118 -11.60 -7.48 -17.60
C GLU A 118 -12.78 -6.62 -17.13
N ALA A 119 -13.18 -5.62 -17.91
CA ALA A 119 -14.30 -4.73 -17.58
C ALA A 119 -15.63 -5.49 -17.44
N ALA A 120 -15.90 -6.46 -18.32
CA ALA A 120 -17.09 -7.30 -18.25
C ALA A 120 -17.07 -8.19 -16.99
N VAL A 121 -15.92 -8.81 -16.69
CA VAL A 121 -15.73 -9.62 -15.48
C VAL A 121 -15.94 -8.78 -14.21
N GLU A 122 -15.38 -7.57 -14.16
CA GLU A 122 -15.58 -6.66 -13.03
C GLU A 122 -17.06 -6.26 -12.90
N HIS A 123 -17.72 -5.88 -14.00
CA HIS A 123 -19.12 -5.48 -13.98
C HIS A 123 -20.06 -6.60 -13.55
N ILE A 124 -19.91 -7.79 -14.12
CA ILE A 124 -20.71 -8.97 -13.74
C ILE A 124 -20.37 -9.35 -12.29
N GLY A 125 -19.10 -9.33 -11.90
CA GLY A 125 -18.68 -9.61 -10.53
C GLY A 125 -19.32 -8.68 -9.51
N GLU A 126 -19.49 -7.39 -9.83
CA GLU A 126 -20.24 -6.45 -8.99
C GLU A 126 -21.71 -6.85 -8.83
N LEU A 127 -22.39 -7.25 -9.92
CA LEU A 127 -23.79 -7.68 -9.88
C LEU A 127 -23.99 -8.94 -9.02
N PHE A 128 -23.06 -9.90 -9.11
CA PHE A 128 -23.14 -11.18 -8.41
C PHE A 128 -22.48 -11.17 -7.02
N TYR A 129 -21.93 -10.04 -6.56
CA TYR A 129 -21.18 -9.93 -5.30
C TYR A 129 -21.95 -10.48 -4.08
N LYS A 130 -23.27 -10.23 -4.02
CA LYS A 130 -24.14 -10.69 -2.93
C LYS A 130 -24.70 -12.10 -3.12
N GLN A 131 -24.77 -12.60 -4.37
CA GLN A 131 -25.44 -13.85 -4.72
C GLN A 131 -24.49 -14.77 -5.51
N GLN A 132 -23.44 -15.24 -4.84
CA GLN A 132 -22.39 -16.02 -5.48
C GLN A 132 -22.89 -17.34 -6.10
N TYR A 133 -23.91 -17.97 -5.50
CA TYR A 133 -24.49 -19.19 -6.04
C TYR A 133 -25.17 -18.98 -7.40
N ALA A 134 -25.56 -17.74 -7.73
CA ALA A 134 -26.16 -17.44 -9.03
C ALA A 134 -25.15 -17.53 -10.20
N LEU A 135 -23.84 -17.51 -9.93
CA LEU A 135 -22.80 -17.73 -10.95
C LEU A 135 -22.89 -19.11 -11.60
N TYR A 136 -23.32 -20.13 -10.86
CA TYR A 136 -23.42 -21.48 -11.37
C TYR A 136 -24.36 -21.57 -12.58
N TRP A 137 -25.42 -20.76 -12.56
CA TRP A 137 -26.48 -20.71 -13.56
C TRP A 137 -26.15 -19.83 -14.77
N LEU A 138 -25.01 -19.12 -14.76
CA LEU A 138 -24.63 -18.27 -15.87
C LEU A 138 -24.21 -19.14 -17.06
N PRO A 139 -24.81 -18.97 -18.26
CA PRO A 139 -24.51 -19.79 -19.43
C PRO A 139 -23.21 -19.33 -20.13
N VAL A 140 -22.11 -19.29 -19.37
CA VAL A 140 -20.76 -18.93 -19.86
C VAL A 140 -19.78 -20.06 -19.53
N PRO A 141 -18.63 -20.13 -20.24
CA PRO A 141 -17.61 -21.13 -19.94
C PRO A 141 -17.14 -21.09 -18.48
N GLU A 142 -16.79 -22.25 -17.92
CA GLU A 142 -16.33 -22.37 -16.53
C GLU A 142 -15.11 -21.50 -16.22
N LEU A 143 -14.20 -21.29 -17.19
CA LEU A 143 -13.06 -20.39 -17.02
C LEU A 143 -13.52 -18.94 -16.77
N VAL A 144 -14.55 -18.48 -17.47
CA VAL A 144 -15.11 -17.13 -17.26
C VAL A 144 -15.82 -17.05 -15.89
N LYS A 145 -16.53 -18.11 -15.49
CA LYS A 145 -17.10 -18.18 -14.13
C LYS A 145 -16.00 -18.09 -13.07
N PHE A 146 -14.86 -18.73 -13.31
CA PHE A 146 -13.71 -18.67 -12.42
C PHE A 146 -13.11 -17.25 -12.33
N ASP A 147 -12.97 -16.54 -13.45
CA ASP A 147 -12.51 -15.14 -13.45
C ASP A 147 -13.45 -14.21 -12.65
N ILE A 148 -14.76 -14.38 -12.81
CA ILE A 148 -15.76 -13.61 -12.05
C ILE A 148 -15.73 -14.00 -10.56
N TYR A 149 -15.62 -15.29 -10.25
CA TYR A 149 -15.47 -15.77 -8.87
C TYR A 149 -14.21 -15.18 -8.23
N PHE A 150 -13.07 -15.17 -8.94
CA PHE A 150 -11.81 -14.60 -8.48
C PHE A 150 -11.94 -13.09 -8.19
N TYR A 151 -12.60 -12.33 -9.07
CA TYR A 151 -12.90 -10.92 -8.83
C TYR A 151 -13.68 -10.72 -7.53
N ILE A 152 -14.78 -11.45 -7.36
CA ILE A 152 -15.64 -11.35 -6.17
C ILE A 152 -14.85 -11.71 -4.92
N ARG A 153 -14.04 -12.78 -4.98
CA ARG A 153 -13.26 -13.24 -3.83
C ARG A 153 -12.19 -12.24 -3.42
N ARG A 154 -11.46 -11.65 -4.38
CA ARG A 154 -10.50 -10.56 -4.15
C ARG A 154 -11.16 -9.38 -3.44
N LYS A 155 -12.31 -8.94 -3.95
CA LYS A 155 -13.08 -7.85 -3.35
C LYS A 155 -13.48 -8.16 -1.91
N ARG A 156 -14.01 -9.36 -1.65
CA ARG A 156 -14.42 -9.78 -0.30
C ARG A 156 -13.24 -9.80 0.66
N ILE A 157 -12.14 -10.47 0.29
CA ILE A 157 -10.91 -10.56 1.10
C ILE A 157 -10.39 -9.16 1.44
N TYR A 158 -10.34 -8.26 0.45
CA TYR A 158 -9.86 -6.90 0.68
C TYR A 158 -10.78 -6.11 1.62
N GLN A 159 -12.09 -6.23 1.47
CA GLN A 159 -13.07 -5.57 2.34
C GLN A 159 -13.05 -6.12 3.77
N GLU A 160 -12.90 -7.44 3.93
CA GLU A 160 -12.72 -8.08 5.24
C GLU A 160 -11.43 -7.58 5.91
N ALA A 161 -10.31 -7.58 5.19
CA ALA A 161 -9.04 -7.04 5.68
C ALA A 161 -9.17 -5.56 6.08
N LEU A 162 -9.90 -4.76 5.30
CA LEU A 162 -10.18 -3.36 5.63
C LEU A 162 -10.97 -3.23 6.93
N ASN A 163 -11.97 -4.10 7.16
CA ASN A 163 -12.77 -4.10 8.37
C ASN A 163 -11.92 -4.45 9.60
N PHE A 164 -11.09 -5.50 9.51
CA PHE A 164 -10.15 -5.85 10.57
C PHE A 164 -9.16 -4.72 10.87
N LEU A 165 -8.56 -4.14 9.83
CA LEU A 165 -7.67 -2.99 9.98
C LEU A 165 -8.41 -1.78 10.53
N SER A 166 -9.69 -1.56 10.18
CA SER A 166 -10.48 -0.42 10.68
C SER A 166 -10.79 -0.48 12.17
N THR A 167 -10.97 -1.68 12.72
CA THR A 167 -11.09 -1.90 14.16
C THR A 167 -9.79 -1.51 14.90
N SER A 168 -8.63 -1.75 14.28
CA SER A 168 -7.33 -1.26 14.77
C SER A 168 -7.06 0.23 14.43
N ARG A 169 -7.64 0.77 13.34
CA ARG A 169 -7.50 2.19 12.92
C ARG A 169 -8.17 3.15 13.91
N ASN A 170 -9.17 2.70 14.68
CA ASN A 170 -9.75 3.52 15.76
C ASN A 170 -8.76 3.80 16.91
N LEU A 171 -7.64 3.07 16.99
CA LEU A 171 -6.54 3.33 17.93
C LEU A 171 -5.41 4.17 17.32
N LEU A 172 -5.41 4.38 16.00
CA LEU A 172 -4.41 5.16 15.27
C LEU A 172 -5.12 6.29 14.50
N ARG A 173 -5.58 7.30 15.23
CA ARG A 173 -6.01 8.57 14.61
C ARG A 173 -4.87 9.14 13.76
N PRO A 174 -5.16 9.80 12.62
CA PRO A 174 -4.14 10.53 11.88
C PRO A 174 -3.66 11.68 12.77
N ASN A 175 -2.39 11.64 13.15
CA ASN A 175 -1.78 12.77 13.85
C ASN A 175 -1.70 13.91 12.83
N HIS A 176 -2.45 14.98 13.06
CA HIS A 176 -2.58 16.11 12.13
C HIS A 176 -1.34 17.03 12.11
N ASN A 177 -0.20 16.53 12.57
CA ASN A 177 1.07 17.25 12.59
C ASN A 177 2.12 16.37 11.88
N ASN A 178 2.67 16.88 10.77
CA ASN A 178 3.88 16.42 10.09
C ASN A 178 4.41 15.06 10.57
N VAL A 179 3.88 13.97 10.00
CA VAL A 179 4.40 12.63 10.26
C VAL A 179 5.74 12.49 9.55
N ARG A 180 6.79 12.99 10.22
CA ARG A 180 8.15 12.49 10.08
C ARG A 180 8.05 10.98 10.25
N LEU A 181 8.52 10.22 9.27
CA LEU A 181 8.69 8.78 9.38
C LEU A 181 9.55 8.55 10.64
N GLN A 182 8.92 8.12 11.75
CA GLN A 182 9.68 7.78 12.95
C GLN A 182 10.47 6.51 12.64
N GLU A 183 11.78 6.65 12.67
CA GLU A 183 12.75 5.56 12.66
C GLU A 183 12.48 4.65 13.88
N PRO A 184 12.62 3.32 13.76
CA PRO A 184 12.67 2.48 14.95
C PRO A 184 14.03 2.69 15.64
N LEU A 185 13.95 2.94 16.95
CA LEU A 185 15.05 2.94 17.91
C LEU A 185 16.09 1.87 17.55
N GLU A 186 17.33 2.31 17.28
CA GLU A 186 18.49 1.41 17.31
C GLU A 186 18.79 1.09 18.76
N ASP A 187 18.46 -0.14 19.17
CA ASP A 187 19.15 -0.84 20.24
C ASP A 187 20.15 -1.78 19.56
N ASP A 188 21.43 -1.46 19.68
CA ASP A 188 22.47 -2.48 19.87
C ASP A 188 23.74 -1.81 20.40
N GLY A 189 24.18 -2.27 21.57
CA GLY A 189 25.39 -1.80 22.21
C GLY A 189 26.66 -2.23 21.50
N ALA A 190 27.67 -1.37 21.55
CA ALA A 190 29.07 -1.79 21.52
C ALA A 190 29.93 -0.75 22.23
N GLU A 191 30.72 -1.24 23.20
CA GLU A 191 31.72 -0.51 23.98
C GLU A 191 32.70 0.29 23.11
N ARG A 192 33.16 1.42 23.63
CA ARG A 192 34.60 1.68 23.78
C ARG A 192 34.84 2.74 24.86
N ARG A 193 35.63 2.32 25.85
CA ARG A 193 36.25 3.15 26.88
C ARG A 193 37.23 4.12 26.23
N GLU A 194 37.30 5.34 26.72
CA GLU A 194 38.56 6.04 26.90
C GLU A 194 38.48 6.89 28.17
N VAL A 195 39.55 6.80 28.94
CA VAL A 195 39.79 7.29 30.29
C VAL A 195 40.64 8.56 30.15
N GLU A 196 40.65 9.39 31.21
CA GLU A 196 41.56 10.53 31.47
C GLU A 196 41.26 11.88 30.77
N ASN A 197 40.76 12.83 31.55
CA ASN A 197 41.66 13.77 32.26
C ASN A 197 40.93 14.53 33.37
N GLN A 198 41.46 14.41 34.59
CA GLN A 198 41.34 15.40 35.67
C GLN A 198 42.26 16.59 35.38
N VAL A 199 42.15 17.62 36.23
CA VAL A 199 43.03 18.81 36.38
C VAL A 199 42.54 19.96 35.48
N GLU A 200 42.11 21.15 35.93
CA GLU A 200 42.39 21.95 37.13
C GLU A 200 41.38 23.14 37.21
N ASN A 201 41.04 23.60 38.43
CA ASN A 201 40.83 24.98 38.95
C ASN A 201 40.31 26.09 37.99
N ILE A 202 39.34 26.94 38.36
CA ILE A 202 39.40 28.17 39.21
C ILE A 202 37.94 28.73 39.18
N GLU A 203 37.19 28.86 40.29
CA GLU A 203 37.01 30.05 41.17
C GLU A 203 36.08 31.17 40.61
N GLU A 204 35.18 31.67 41.49
CA GLU A 204 34.30 32.88 41.41
C GLU A 204 33.07 32.80 40.47
N ASP A 205 31.80 33.02 40.87
CA ASP A 205 31.14 33.74 41.98
C ASP A 205 29.85 33.01 42.45
#